data_AF-A0A2U2PDS0-F1
#
_entry.id   AF-A0A2U2PDS0-F1
#
_cell.length_a   1.000
_cell.length_b   1.000
_cell.length_c   1.000
_cell.angle_alpha   90.00
_cell.angle_beta   90.00
_cell.angle_gamma   90.00
#
_symmetry.space_group_name_H-M   'P 1'
#
loop_
_entity.id
_entity.type
_entity.pdbx_description
1 polymer ?
#
loop_
_entity_poly.entity_id
_entity_poly.type
_entity_poly.pdbx_seq_one_letter_code
_entity_poly.pdbx_strand_id
1 'polypeptide(L)'
;MKSITILLLITLLTGSISVLAQGPPPAMAMPSEKNSKLIDELVNVSGLKDFFTAYCASRIKFAGQTKSWSTAKINEKISSINFEEFKKGPVYNDYSSLTADELTLLIRFFKSAGQRSSSQKFFLSDSMLLTNLNNYSERYLEE
;
A
#
# COMPACT_ATOMS: atom_id res chain seq x y z
N MET A 1 -23.82 -54.27 8.78
CA MET A 1 -23.69 -53.41 7.57
C MET A 1 -23.59 -51.92 7.87
N LYS A 2 -24.26 -51.36 8.90
CA LYS A 2 -24.18 -49.92 9.26
C LYS A 2 -22.79 -49.45 9.72
N SER A 3 -22.01 -50.29 10.41
CA SER A 3 -20.69 -49.93 10.94
C SER A 3 -19.60 -49.80 9.86
N ILE A 4 -19.73 -50.51 8.73
CA ILE A 4 -18.80 -50.42 7.60
C ILE A 4 -19.01 -49.09 6.85
N THR A 5 -20.26 -48.64 6.73
CA THR A 5 -20.61 -47.35 6.12
C THR A 5 -20.09 -46.16 6.94
N ILE A 6 -20.09 -46.27 8.28
CA ILE A 6 -19.55 -45.23 9.18
C ILE A 6 -18.02 -45.16 9.09
N LEU A 7 -17.34 -46.32 8.99
CA LEU A 7 -15.88 -46.37 8.87
C LEU A 7 -15.38 -45.79 7.53
N LEU A 8 -16.13 -46.01 6.44
CA LEU A 8 -15.86 -45.45 5.11
C LEU A 8 -16.10 -43.93 5.02
N LEU A 9 -16.97 -43.37 5.88
CA LEU A 9 -17.23 -41.93 5.91
C LEU A 9 -16.11 -41.18 6.63
N ILE A 10 -15.50 -41.78 7.65
CA ILE A 10 -14.44 -41.16 8.46
C ILE A 10 -13.11 -41.08 7.70
N THR A 11 -12.80 -42.08 6.87
CA THR A 11 -11.58 -42.08 6.04
C THR A 11 -11.63 -41.11 4.86
N LEU A 12 -12.82 -40.72 4.40
CA LEU A 12 -12.97 -39.71 3.33
C LEU A 12 -12.73 -38.27 3.82
N LEU A 13 -12.93 -37.98 5.12
CA LEU A 13 -12.76 -36.64 5.69
C LEU A 13 -11.30 -36.29 6.06
N THR A 14 -10.40 -37.28 6.09
CA THR A 14 -8.97 -37.07 6.34
C THR A 14 -8.14 -36.91 5.06
N GLY A 15 -8.78 -36.99 3.89
CA GLY A 15 -8.16 -36.82 2.58
C GLY A 15 -7.81 -35.36 2.31
N SER A 16 -6.58 -34.99 2.66
CA SER A 16 -5.82 -33.88 2.06
C SER A 16 -6.31 -32.46 2.36
N ILE A 17 -6.13 -32.03 3.61
CA ILE A 17 -5.83 -30.61 3.88
C ILE A 17 -4.36 -30.40 3.47
N SER A 18 -4.11 -30.36 2.16
CA SER A 18 -2.84 -29.83 1.66
C SER A 18 -2.87 -28.34 1.95
N VAL A 19 -2.33 -27.94 3.10
CA VAL A 19 -1.98 -26.55 3.37
C VAL A 19 -0.99 -26.16 2.28
N LEU A 20 -1.46 -25.48 1.25
CA LEU A 20 -0.59 -24.79 0.31
C LEU A 20 0.11 -23.71 1.13
N ALA A 21 1.25 -24.07 1.72
CA ALA A 21 2.19 -23.09 2.23
C ALA A 21 2.52 -22.21 1.03
N GLN A 22 1.94 -21.01 0.98
CA GLN A 22 2.30 -20.02 -0.02
C GLN A 22 3.81 -19.85 0.09
N GLY A 23 4.51 -20.00 -1.05
CA GLY A 23 5.94 -19.73 -1.11
C GLY A 23 6.23 -18.33 -0.54
N PRO A 24 7.48 -18.08 -0.10
CA PRO A 24 7.83 -16.76 0.40
C PRO A 24 7.38 -15.69 -0.63
N PRO A 25 6.80 -14.58 -0.18
CA PRO A 25 6.31 -13.55 -1.08
C PRO A 25 7.44 -13.12 -2.02
N PRO A 26 7.13 -12.84 -3.30
CA PRO A 26 8.14 -12.41 -4.26
C PRO A 26 8.89 -11.19 -3.71
N ALA A 27 10.20 -11.17 -3.95
CA ALA A 27 11.03 -10.05 -3.50
C ALA A 27 10.53 -8.74 -4.14
N MET A 28 10.52 -7.66 -3.36
CA MET A 28 10.18 -6.34 -3.89
C MET A 28 11.15 -5.95 -5.01
N ALA A 29 10.60 -5.52 -6.13
CA ALA A 29 11.38 -5.01 -7.23
C ALA A 29 11.90 -3.61 -6.87
N MET A 30 13.20 -3.36 -7.13
CA MET A 30 13.82 -2.07 -6.89
C MET A 30 14.18 -1.40 -8.23
N PRO A 31 13.90 -0.10 -8.41
CA PRO A 31 14.29 0.63 -9.61
C PRO A 31 15.81 0.78 -9.71
N SER A 32 16.30 0.96 -10.93
CA SER A 32 17.68 1.41 -11.16
C SER A 32 17.93 2.79 -10.56
N GLU A 33 19.18 3.16 -10.28
CA GLU A 33 19.49 4.50 -9.71
C GLU A 33 18.94 5.65 -10.57
N LYS A 34 19.00 5.51 -11.90
CA LYS A 34 18.42 6.48 -12.83
C LYS A 34 16.90 6.58 -12.65
N ASN A 35 16.21 5.44 -12.59
CA ASN A 35 14.76 5.42 -12.44
C ASN A 35 14.33 5.89 -11.04
N SER A 36 15.10 5.61 -9.99
CA SER A 36 14.82 6.13 -8.63
C SER A 36 14.71 7.65 -8.61
N LYS A 37 15.61 8.36 -9.30
CA LYS A 37 15.58 9.82 -9.40
C LYS A 37 14.33 10.32 -10.13
N LEU A 38 13.90 9.61 -11.18
CA LEU A 38 12.68 9.93 -11.92
C LEU A 38 11.42 9.63 -11.09
N ILE A 39 11.41 8.53 -10.34
CA ILE A 39 10.31 8.19 -9.43
C ILE A 39 10.21 9.23 -8.30
N ASP A 40 11.33 9.67 -7.73
CA ASP A 40 11.35 10.76 -6.75
C ASP A 40 10.75 12.07 -7.30
N GLU A 41 11.09 12.43 -8.55
CA GLU A 41 10.49 13.58 -9.21
C GLU A 41 8.98 13.38 -9.43
N LEU A 42 8.56 12.20 -9.91
CA LEU A 42 7.16 11.83 -10.11
C LEU A 42 6.36 11.96 -8.80
N VAL A 43 6.89 11.44 -7.70
CA VAL A 43 6.30 11.56 -6.36
C VAL A 43 6.10 13.03 -5.97
N ASN A 44 7.10 13.87 -6.23
CA ASN A 44 7.04 15.29 -5.90
C ASN A 44 5.98 16.03 -6.72
N VAL A 45 5.95 15.83 -8.04
CA VAL A 45 5.03 16.56 -8.93
C VAL A 45 3.59 16.05 -8.86
N SER A 46 3.39 14.79 -8.45
CA SER A 46 2.06 14.19 -8.33
C SER A 46 1.37 14.48 -6.99
N GLY A 47 2.09 15.01 -5.99
CA GLY A 47 1.54 15.27 -4.66
C GLY A 47 1.27 14.01 -3.85
N LEU A 48 1.86 12.87 -4.22
CA LEU A 48 1.64 11.58 -3.53
C LEU A 48 1.92 11.67 -2.03
N LYS A 49 2.99 12.37 -1.62
CA LYS A 49 3.33 12.53 -0.21
C LYS A 49 2.19 13.19 0.59
N ASP A 50 1.64 14.27 0.05
CA ASP A 50 0.56 15.01 0.71
C ASP A 50 -0.71 14.15 0.80
N PHE A 51 -1.05 13.44 -0.29
CA PHE A 51 -2.16 12.50 -0.32
C PHE A 51 -1.98 11.37 0.70
N PHE A 52 -0.81 10.72 0.71
CA PHE A 52 -0.46 9.65 1.65
C PHE A 52 -0.62 10.12 3.10
N THR A 53 -0.01 11.25 3.46
CA THR A 53 -0.05 11.78 4.82
C THR A 53 -1.47 12.13 5.25
N ALA A 54 -2.25 12.78 4.37
CA ALA A 54 -3.64 13.10 4.65
C ALA A 54 -4.50 11.85 4.83
N TYR A 55 -4.32 10.84 3.97
CA TYR A 55 -5.04 9.57 4.04
C TYR A 55 -4.75 8.84 5.37
N CYS A 56 -3.48 8.62 5.70
CA CYS A 56 -3.08 7.96 6.94
C CYS A 56 -3.59 8.72 8.18
N ALA A 57 -3.44 10.06 8.20
CA ALA A 57 -3.94 10.87 9.30
C ALA A 57 -5.47 10.78 9.46
N SER A 58 -6.22 10.73 8.37
CA SER A 58 -7.68 10.56 8.40
C SER A 58 -8.07 9.20 9.00
N ARG A 59 -7.38 8.12 8.60
CA ARG A 59 -7.63 6.78 9.14
C ARG A 59 -7.31 6.69 10.62
N ILE A 60 -6.19 7.27 11.05
CA ILE A 60 -5.79 7.33 12.47
C ILE A 60 -6.82 8.09 13.30
N LYS A 61 -7.30 9.24 12.82
CA LYS A 61 -8.33 10.02 13.51
C LYS A 61 -9.63 9.24 13.65
N PHE A 62 -10.07 8.58 12.58
CA PHE A 62 -11.28 7.76 12.60
C PHE A 62 -11.13 6.59 13.59
N ALA A 63 -10.03 5.84 13.53
CA ALA A 63 -9.75 4.76 14.47
C ALA A 63 -9.62 5.25 15.91
N GLY A 64 -9.01 6.41 16.13
CA GLY A 64 -8.90 7.02 17.46
C GLY A 64 -10.26 7.38 18.04
N GLN A 65 -11.20 7.86 17.22
CA GLN A 65 -12.57 8.12 17.65
C GLN A 65 -13.31 6.83 17.99
N THR A 66 -13.21 5.78 17.16
CA THR A 66 -13.92 4.52 17.38
C THR A 66 -13.34 3.70 18.54
N LYS A 67 -12.03 3.80 18.78
CA LYS A 67 -11.31 3.11 19.87
C LYS A 67 -11.12 3.98 21.12
N SER A 68 -11.72 5.17 21.16
CA SER A 68 -11.60 6.12 22.30
C SER A 68 -10.16 6.45 22.71
N TRP A 69 -9.26 6.60 21.74
CA TRP A 69 -7.88 7.03 22.00
C TRP A 69 -7.85 8.48 22.47
N SER A 70 -6.89 8.79 23.36
CA SER A 70 -6.65 10.17 23.77
C SER A 70 -6.14 11.01 22.59
N THR A 71 -6.36 12.33 22.64
CA THR A 71 -5.79 13.26 21.66
C THR A 71 -4.26 13.14 21.57
N ALA A 72 -3.59 12.88 22.70
CA ALA A 72 -2.15 12.65 22.74
C ALA A 72 -1.75 11.40 21.91
N LYS A 73 -2.46 10.27 22.09
CA LYS A 73 -2.21 9.03 21.32
C LYS A 73 -2.49 9.21 19.84
N ILE A 74 -3.55 9.94 19.48
CA ILE A 74 -3.86 10.27 18.07
C ILE A 74 -2.72 11.08 17.44
N ASN A 75 -2.23 12.11 18.15
CA ASN A 75 -1.15 12.97 17.66
C ASN A 75 0.18 12.21 17.55
N GLU A 76 0.49 11.35 18.52
CA GLU A 76 1.65 10.46 18.49
C GLU A 76 1.63 9.58 17.24
N LYS A 77 0.50 8.89 16.97
CA LYS A 77 0.35 8.05 15.78
C LYS A 77 0.40 8.84 14.47
N ILE A 78 -0.15 10.07 14.43
CA ILE A 78 0.00 10.93 13.25
C ILE A 78 1.47 11.32 13.04
N SER A 79 2.22 11.59 14.12
CA SER A 79 3.63 11.95 14.03
C SER A 79 4.54 10.78 13.61
N SER A 80 4.08 9.53 13.77
CA SER A 80 4.81 8.33 13.33
C SER A 80 4.55 7.94 11.86
N ILE A 81 3.73 8.71 11.13
CA ILE A 81 3.50 8.50 9.69
C ILE A 81 4.83 8.62 8.94
N ASN A 82 5.23 7.54 8.25
CA ASN A 82 6.53 7.43 7.59
C ASN A 82 6.38 7.26 6.08
N PHE A 83 6.33 8.39 5.37
CA PHE A 83 6.23 8.37 3.91
C PHE A 83 7.48 7.77 3.24
N GLU A 84 8.67 7.94 3.80
CA GLU A 84 9.90 7.46 3.15
C GLU A 84 9.98 5.93 3.13
N GLU A 85 9.47 5.27 4.17
CA GLU A 85 9.35 3.80 4.18
C GLU A 85 8.31 3.32 3.15
N PHE A 86 7.14 3.97 3.08
CA PHE A 86 6.13 3.68 2.07
C PHE A 86 6.66 3.92 0.65
N LYS A 87 7.46 4.96 0.45
CA LYS A 87 8.06 5.27 -0.86
C LYS A 87 9.06 4.18 -1.26
N LYS A 88 9.99 3.81 -0.38
CA LYS A 88 11.06 2.85 -0.69
C LYS A 88 10.57 1.43 -0.95
N GLY A 89 9.44 1.03 -0.36
CA GLY A 89 8.83 -0.26 -0.63
C GLY A 89 7.80 -0.14 -1.76
N PRO A 90 6.51 0.05 -1.42
CA PRO A 90 5.41 0.08 -2.39
C PRO A 90 5.63 0.95 -3.63
N VAL A 91 6.00 2.23 -3.47
CA VAL A 91 6.06 3.16 -4.60
C VAL A 91 7.18 2.79 -5.56
N TYR A 92 8.36 2.46 -5.03
CA TYR A 92 9.51 2.05 -5.84
C TYR A 92 9.23 0.73 -6.55
N ASN A 93 8.58 -0.22 -5.88
CA ASN A 93 8.15 -1.47 -6.49
C ASN A 93 7.15 -1.23 -7.63
N ASP A 94 6.11 -0.44 -7.39
CA ASP A 94 5.02 -0.21 -8.35
C ASP A 94 5.52 0.48 -9.63
N TYR A 95 6.54 1.33 -9.53
CA TYR A 95 7.14 2.02 -10.68
C TYR A 95 8.44 1.39 -11.19
N SER A 96 8.92 0.29 -10.58
CA SER A 96 10.23 -0.31 -10.90
C SER A 96 10.33 -0.85 -12.33
N SER A 97 9.21 -1.31 -12.89
CA SER A 97 9.12 -1.89 -14.23
C SER A 97 9.01 -0.85 -15.34
N LEU A 98 8.76 0.43 -15.00
CA LEU A 98 8.63 1.48 -15.98
C LEU A 98 10.00 1.88 -16.55
N THR A 99 10.01 2.15 -17.85
CA THR A 99 11.13 2.74 -18.56
C THR A 99 11.29 4.22 -18.16
N ALA A 100 12.49 4.76 -18.40
CA ALA A 100 12.75 6.18 -18.16
C ALA A 100 11.84 7.11 -18.99
N ASP A 101 11.44 6.68 -20.20
CA ASP A 101 10.56 7.45 -21.08
C ASP A 101 9.13 7.46 -20.54
N GLU A 102 8.61 6.33 -20.05
CA GLU A 102 7.30 6.25 -19.39
C GLU A 102 7.25 7.11 -18.13
N LEU A 103 8.29 7.03 -17.27
CA LEU A 103 8.39 7.90 -16.09
C LEU A 103 8.41 9.38 -16.47
N THR A 104 9.15 9.74 -17.53
CA THR A 104 9.20 11.12 -18.04
C THR A 104 7.85 11.59 -18.56
N LEU A 105 7.09 10.72 -19.25
CA LEU A 105 5.74 11.04 -19.71
C LEU A 105 4.79 11.30 -18.54
N LEU A 106 4.83 10.46 -17.50
CA LEU A 106 4.03 10.66 -16.28
C LEU A 106 4.37 11.99 -15.58
N ILE A 107 5.66 12.30 -15.43
CA ILE A 107 6.11 13.57 -14.84
C ILE A 107 5.56 14.76 -15.62
N ARG A 108 5.66 14.74 -16.97
CA ARG A 108 5.13 15.81 -17.82
C ARG A 108 3.62 15.96 -17.69
N PHE A 109 2.89 14.84 -17.61
CA PHE A 109 1.46 14.83 -17.38
C PHE A 109 1.11 15.53 -16.06
N PHE A 110 1.71 15.12 -14.94
CA PHE A 110 1.42 15.71 -13.63
C PHE A 110 1.82 17.18 -13.53
N LYS A 111 2.96 17.58 -14.11
CA LYS A 111 3.34 19.01 -14.18
C LYS A 111 2.31 19.84 -14.94
N SER A 112 1.81 19.32 -16.07
CA SER A 112 0.81 20.02 -16.90
C SER A 112 -0.56 20.07 -16.23
N ALA A 113 -0.94 19.00 -15.52
CA ALA A 113 -2.19 18.95 -14.77
C ALA A 113 -2.16 19.87 -13.54
N GLY A 114 -1.04 19.90 -12.80
CA GLY A 114 -0.87 20.75 -11.62
C GLY A 114 -0.87 22.25 -11.92
N GLN A 115 -0.51 22.65 -13.15
CA GLN A 115 -0.64 24.04 -13.60
C GLN A 115 -2.11 24.51 -13.71
N ARG A 116 -3.08 23.61 -13.75
CA ARG A 116 -4.51 23.96 -13.92
C ARG A 116 -5.24 24.23 -12.61
N SER A 117 -4.73 23.79 -11.48
CA SER A 117 -5.34 24.00 -10.16
C SER A 117 -4.29 23.96 -9.07
N SER A 118 -3.96 25.12 -8.49
CA SER A 118 -3.01 25.23 -7.37
C SER A 118 -3.57 24.69 -6.06
N SER A 119 -4.90 24.50 -5.94
CA SER A 119 -5.58 24.11 -4.71
C SER A 119 -5.79 22.60 -4.56
N GLN A 120 -5.62 21.81 -5.63
CA GLN A 120 -5.78 20.36 -5.60
C GLN A 120 -4.66 19.69 -6.38
N LYS A 121 -3.65 19.19 -5.64
CA LYS A 121 -2.71 18.21 -6.20
C LYS A 121 -3.50 16.92 -6.43
N PHE A 122 -3.60 16.51 -7.69
CA PHE A 122 -4.23 15.26 -8.08
C PHE A 122 -3.16 14.16 -8.13
N PHE A 123 -3.43 13.06 -7.44
CA PHE A 123 -2.62 11.84 -7.55
C PHE A 123 -3.39 10.80 -8.37
N LEU A 124 -2.77 10.25 -9.43
CA LEU A 124 -3.31 9.09 -10.12
C LEU A 124 -2.76 7.83 -9.44
N SER A 125 -3.64 7.13 -8.75
CA SER A 125 -3.35 5.84 -8.14
C SER A 125 -3.95 4.72 -8.97
N ASP A 126 -3.18 3.67 -9.25
CA ASP A 126 -3.76 2.40 -9.66
C ASP A 126 -4.30 1.61 -8.44
N SER A 127 -5.00 0.52 -8.72
CA SER A 127 -5.59 -0.34 -7.67
C SER A 127 -4.55 -0.99 -6.77
N MET A 128 -3.35 -1.26 -7.28
CA MET A 128 -2.27 -1.90 -6.53
C MET A 128 -1.68 -0.93 -5.52
N LEU A 129 -1.38 0.30 -5.93
CA LEU A 129 -0.89 1.34 -5.05
C LEU A 129 -1.91 1.74 -3.99
N LEU A 130 -3.22 1.77 -4.33
CA LEU A 130 -4.29 1.96 -3.34
C LEU A 130 -4.36 0.82 -2.32
N THR A 131 -4.21 -0.43 -2.78
CA THR A 131 -4.16 -1.60 -1.91
C THR A 131 -2.95 -1.54 -0.98
N ASN A 132 -1.78 -1.20 -1.53
CA ASN A 132 -0.55 -1.01 -0.78
C ASN A 132 -0.70 0.11 0.26
N LEU A 133 -1.32 1.22 -0.10
CA LEU A 133 -1.62 2.32 0.81
C LEU A 133 -2.53 1.86 1.96
N ASN A 134 -3.63 1.18 1.63
CA ASN A 134 -4.57 0.67 2.62
C ASN A 134 -3.86 -0.27 3.60
N ASN A 135 -3.15 -1.28 3.08
CA ASN A 135 -2.41 -2.25 3.88
C ASN A 135 -1.32 -1.59 4.73
N TYR A 136 -0.57 -0.65 4.15
CA TYR A 136 0.47 0.07 4.86
C TYR A 136 -0.13 0.84 6.03
N SER A 137 -1.28 1.50 5.84
CA SER A 137 -1.91 2.31 6.89
C SER A 137 -2.52 1.52 8.06
N GLU A 138 -2.81 0.22 7.90
CA GLU A 138 -3.31 -0.63 9.00
C GLU A 138 -2.37 -0.66 10.20
N ARG A 139 -1.04 -0.58 9.97
CA ARG A 139 -0.02 -0.58 11.03
C ARG A 139 -0.22 0.53 12.06
N TYR A 140 -0.84 1.64 11.66
CA TYR A 140 -1.10 2.76 12.56
C TYR A 140 -2.34 2.54 13.42
N LEU A 141 -3.21 1.62 13.01
CA LEU A 141 -4.52 1.40 13.62
C LEU A 141 -4.47 0.37 14.75
N GLU A 142 -3.40 -0.42 14.84
CA GLU A 142 -3.12 -1.34 15.95
C GLU A 142 -3.00 -0.58 17.28
N GLU A 143 -3.26 -1.25 18.41
CA GLU A 143 -3.33 -0.61 19.73
C GLU A 143 -1.99 -0.10 20.25
#